data_AF-A0A6M7TFW4-F1
#
_entry.id   AF-A0A6M7TFW4-F1
#
_cell.length_a   1.000
_cell.length_b   1.000
_cell.length_c   1.000
_cell.angle_alpha   90.00
_cell.angle_beta   90.00
_cell.angle_gamma   90.00
#
_symmetry.space_group_name_H-M   'P 1'
#
loop_
_entity.id
_entity.type
_entity.pdbx_description
1 polymer ?
#
loop_
_entity_poly.entity_id
_entity_poly.type
_entity_poly.pdbx_seq_one_letter_code
_entity_poly.pdbx_strand_id
1 'polypeptide(L)' 'MTLTLGSIGAAMSGLAMRSTAAFERRRVRRRISRFSDRRLRDIGLERDWDGSILRNGRGI' A
#
# COMPACT_ATOMS: atom_id res chain seq x y z
N MET A 1 -13.05 -7.42 34.44
CA MET A 1 -13.20 -7.92 33.05
C MET A 1 -13.33 -6.79 32.01
N THR A 2 -12.75 -5.60 32.25
CA THR A 2 -12.83 -4.44 31.34
C THR A 2 -11.51 -4.18 30.60
N LEU A 3 -10.37 -4.56 31.20
CA LEU A 3 -9.02 -4.43 30.63
C LEU A 3 -8.82 -5.28 29.36
N THR A 4 -9.41 -6.49 29.32
CA THR A 4 -9.30 -7.40 28.17
C THR A 4 -10.07 -6.93 26.95
N LEU A 5 -11.23 -6.28 27.15
CA LEU A 5 -12.02 -5.76 26.04
C LEU A 5 -11.34 -4.54 25.40
N GLY A 6 -10.71 -3.68 26.20
CA GLY A 6 -9.92 -2.55 25.73
C GLY A 6 -8.69 -2.97 24.92
N SER A 7 -7.94 -3.98 25.37
CA SER A 7 -6.77 -4.50 24.64
C SER A 7 -7.15 -5.18 23.33
N ILE A 8 -8.27 -5.91 23.31
CA ILE A 8 -8.81 -6.51 22.08
C ILE A 8 -9.26 -5.42 21.10
N GLY A 9 -9.96 -4.39 21.58
CA GLY A 9 -10.37 -3.24 20.77
C GLY A 9 -9.18 -2.53 20.12
N ALA A 10 -8.14 -2.23 20.88
CA ALA A 10 -6.93 -1.59 20.37
C ALA A 10 -6.19 -2.45 19.33
N ALA A 11 -6.08 -3.77 19.58
CA ALA A 11 -5.48 -4.71 18.63
C ALA A 11 -6.29 -4.78 17.31
N MET A 12 -7.62 -4.83 17.41
CA MET A 12 -8.53 -4.84 16.26
C MET A 12 -8.46 -3.53 15.47
N SER A 13 -8.41 -2.38 16.12
CA SER A 13 -8.21 -1.08 15.46
C SER A 13 -6.85 -1.02 14.74
N GLY A 14 -5.78 -1.48 15.38
CA GLY A 14 -4.46 -1.54 14.77
C GLY A 14 -4.37 -2.53 13.60
N LEU A 15 -5.14 -3.61 13.63
CA LEU A 15 -5.28 -4.56 12.52
C LEU A 15 -6.09 -3.95 11.37
N ALA A 16 -7.20 -3.28 11.68
CA ALA A 16 -8.03 -2.59 10.70
C ALA A 16 -7.25 -1.50 9.95
N MET A 17 -6.43 -0.71 10.64
CA MET A 17 -5.57 0.29 10.00
C MET A 17 -4.54 -0.34 9.04
N ARG A 18 -3.95 -1.48 9.43
CA ARG A 18 -2.98 -2.19 8.59
C ARG A 18 -3.64 -2.85 7.38
N SER A 19 -4.84 -3.40 7.54
CA SER A 19 -5.59 -4.04 6.45
C SER A 19 -6.11 -3.01 5.46
N THR A 20 -6.58 -1.84 5.92
CA THR A 20 -6.99 -0.74 5.03
C THR A 20 -5.79 -0.18 4.25
N ALA A 21 -4.64 0.02 4.90
CA ALA A 21 -3.42 0.46 4.22
C ALA A 21 -2.96 -0.56 3.15
N ALA A 22 -2.98 -1.86 3.46
CA ALA A 22 -2.64 -2.91 2.51
C ALA A 22 -3.65 -2.99 1.35
N PHE A 23 -4.94 -2.80 1.64
CA PHE A 23 -6.01 -2.82 0.65
C PHE A 23 -5.90 -1.62 -0.30
N GLU A 24 -5.71 -0.41 0.22
CA GLU A 24 -5.50 0.78 -0.59
C GLU A 24 -4.23 0.66 -1.44
N ARG A 25 -3.12 0.13 -0.88
CA ARG A 25 -1.92 -0.17 -1.66
C ARG A 25 -2.22 -1.12 -2.82
N ARG A 26 -3.00 -2.18 -2.59
CA ARG A 26 -3.37 -3.15 -3.64
C ARG A 26 -4.32 -2.54 -4.67
N ARG A 27 -5.25 -1.69 -4.25
CA ARG A 27 -6.19 -0.97 -5.11
C ARG A 27 -5.46 0.01 -6.03
N VAL A 28 -4.57 0.81 -5.45
CA VAL A 28 -3.73 1.75 -6.20
C VAL A 28 -2.81 1.00 -7.16
N ARG A 29 -2.15 -0.09 -6.72
CA ARG A 29 -1.31 -0.93 -7.59
C ARG A 29 -2.10 -1.53 -8.76
N ARG A 30 -3.32 -2.01 -8.55
CA ARG A 30 -4.21 -2.50 -9.64
C ARG A 30 -4.66 -1.39 -10.59
N ARG A 31 -4.81 -0.16 -10.09
CA ARG A 31 -5.16 1.01 -10.91
C ARG A 31 -3.98 1.46 -11.74
N ILE A 32 -2.79 1.45 -11.14
CA ILE A 32 -1.50 1.74 -11.76
C ILE A 32 -1.13 0.69 -12.82
N SER A 33 -1.40 -0.60 -12.59
CA SER A 33 -1.12 -1.66 -13.57
C SER A 33 -2.00 -1.59 -14.83
N ARG A 34 -3.05 -0.76 -14.83
CA ARG A 34 -3.83 -0.46 -16.04
C ARG A 34 -3.19 0.64 -16.89
N PHE A 35 -2.20 1.35 -16.37
CA PHE A 35 -1.43 2.30 -17.14
C PHE A 35 -0.26 1.59 -17.80
N SER A 36 -0.04 1.89 -19.09
CA SER A 36 1.17 1.48 -19.80
C SER A 36 2.41 2.08 -19.14
N ASP A 37 3.53 1.38 -19.17
CA ASP A 37 4.83 1.83 -18.64
C ASP A 37 5.22 3.24 -19.10
N ARG A 38 4.80 3.64 -20.32
CA ARG A 38 5.00 5.00 -20.84
C ARG A 38 4.26 6.06 -20.03
N ARG A 39 3.02 5.78 -19.61
CA ARG A 39 2.19 6.71 -18.82
C ARG A 39 2.61 6.73 -17.35
N LEU A 40 3.24 5.66 -16.85
CA LEU A 40 3.85 5.65 -15.51
C LEU A 40 5.10 6.51 -15.43
N ARG A 41 5.90 6.53 -16.50
CA ARG A 41 7.04 7.46 -16.65
C ARG A 41 6.59 8.92 -16.70
N ASP A 42 5.52 9.24 -17.44
CA ASP A 42 5.00 10.61 -17.51
C ASP A 42 4.41 11.13 -16.18
N ILE A 43 3.93 10.25 -15.30
CA ILE A 43 3.41 10.62 -13.97
C ILE A 43 4.55 10.76 -12.93
N GLY A 44 5.79 10.38 -13.26
CA GLY A 44 6.93 10.44 -12.34
C GLY A 44 6.98 9.29 -11.32
N LEU A 45 6.28 8.18 -11.58
CA LEU A 45 6.33 6.94 -10.77
C LEU A 45 7.60 6.12 -11.04
N GLU A 46 8.75 6.78 -11.12
CA GLU A 46 10.07 6.13 -11.25
C GLU A 46 10.54 5.49 -9.94
N ARG A 47 9.87 5.81 -8.82
CA ARG A 47 10.10 5.22 -7.50
C ARG A 47 8.89 4.41 -7.02
N ASP A 48 9.12 3.27 -6.38
CA ASP A 48 8.11 2.55 -5.60
C ASP A 48 7.73 3.38 -4.37
N TRP A 49 6.64 2.98 -3.71
CA TRP A 49 6.07 3.65 -2.55
C TRP A 49 7.01 3.74 -1.33
N ASP A 50 8.09 2.96 -1.31
CA ASP A 50 9.16 2.98 -0.31
C ASP A 50 10.38 3.84 -0.72
N GLY A 51 10.32 4.48 -1.91
CA GLY A 51 11.40 5.30 -2.44
C GLY A 51 12.45 4.54 -3.25
N SER A 52 12.33 3.22 -3.40
CA SER A 52 13.21 2.42 -4.26
C SER A 52 12.96 2.74 -5.73
N ILE A 53 14.01 2.80 -6.56
CA ILE A 53 13.86 3.14 -7.98
C ILE A 53 13.38 1.90 -8.74
N LEU A 54 12.21 1.98 -9.37
CA LEU A 54 11.64 0.93 -10.20
C LEU A 54 12.34 0.92 -11.56
N ARG A 55 13.55 0.35 -11.62
CA ARG A 55 14.21 0.10 -12.91
C ARG A 55 13.48 -1.03 -13.63
N ASN A 56 12.74 -0.70 -14.69
CA ASN A 56 12.03 -1.63 -15.57
C ASN A 56 10.88 -2.42 -14.92
N GLY A 57 10.09 -1.79 -14.04
CA GLY A 57 8.85 -2.39 -13.53
C GLY A 57 9.02 -3.59 -12.61
N ARG A 58 10.26 -3.91 -12.22
CA ARG A 58 10.59 -4.96 -11.26
C ARG A 58 11.41 -4.32 -10.15
N GLY A 59 10.80 -4.15 -8.98
CA GLY A 59 11.49 -3.70 -7.78
C GLY A 59 12.67 -4.61 -7.49
N ILE A 60 13.83 -4.00 -7.24
CA ILE A 60 15.07 -4.61 -6.76
C ILE A 60 15.09 -4.60 -5.24
#